data_AF-A0A1Y5GGM7-F1
#
_entry.id   AF-A0A1Y5GGM7-F1
#
_cell.length_a   1.000
_cell.length_b   1.000
_cell.length_c   1.000
_cell.angle_alpha   90.00
_cell.angle_beta   90.00
_cell.angle_gamma   90.00
#
_symmetry.space_group_name_H-M   'P 1'
#
loop_
_entity.id
_entity.type
_entity.pdbx_description
1 polymer ?
#
loop_
_entity_poly.entity_id
_entity_poly.type
_entity_poly.pdbx_seq_one_letter_code
_entity_poly.pdbx_strand_id
1 'polypeptide(L)'
;MKNILIIIVAIAVYLHYYPNEQVNEWYDTYIGQAKQSLSEVTDTKVKVAPSKLLTVLQRDFEQYTKSEVAYIEAIASSRKSVRSFHQKYCGEFKGNTRLRHEHVKKACRTIDQYRILN
;
A
#
# COMPACT_ATOMS: atom_id res chain seq x y z
N MET A 1 -24.54 15.69 -5.03
CA MET A 1 -23.36 15.18 -5.75
C MET A 1 -22.45 16.27 -6.37
N LYS A 2 -22.60 17.57 -6.03
CA LYS A 2 -21.70 18.64 -6.53
C LYS A 2 -20.49 18.91 -5.61
N ASN A 3 -20.64 18.64 -4.31
CA ASN A 3 -19.63 18.96 -3.30
C ASN A 3 -18.48 17.94 -3.24
N ILE A 4 -18.71 16.69 -3.65
CA ILE A 4 -17.67 15.65 -3.67
C ILE A 4 -16.61 15.96 -4.73
N LEU A 5 -17.02 16.45 -5.91
CA LEU A 5 -16.11 16.87 -6.97
C LEU A 5 -15.21 18.02 -6.51
N ILE A 6 -15.77 18.98 -5.77
CA ILE A 6 -15.01 20.13 -5.26
C ILE A 6 -13.95 19.68 -4.25
N ILE A 7 -14.29 18.73 -3.37
CA ILE A 7 -13.34 18.17 -2.39
C ILE A 7 -12.22 17.41 -3.09
N ILE A 8 -12.54 16.59 -4.10
CA ILE A 8 -11.52 15.82 -4.87
C ILE A 8 -10.58 16.78 -5.60
N VAL A 9 -11.12 17.83 -6.24
CA VAL A 9 -10.32 18.82 -6.96
C VAL A 9 -9.43 19.62 -6.00
N ALA A 10 -9.94 20.02 -4.84
CA ALA A 10 -9.14 20.75 -3.85
C ALA A 10 -7.97 19.92 -3.30
N ILE A 11 -8.18 18.61 -3.06
CA ILE A 11 -7.12 17.70 -2.63
C ILE A 11 -6.06 17.55 -3.72
N ALA A 12 -6.46 17.39 -4.99
CA ALA A 12 -5.53 17.26 -6.10
C ALA A 12 -4.67 18.52 -6.31
N VAL A 13 -5.28 19.71 -6.20
CA VAL A 13 -4.55 20.99 -6.29
C VAL A 13 -3.60 21.17 -5.11
N TYR A 14 -4.04 20.83 -3.90
CA TYR A 14 -3.18 20.91 -2.71
C TYR A 14 -1.95 20.03 -2.83
N LEU A 15 -2.10 18.79 -3.28
CA LEU A 15 -0.98 17.86 -3.50
C LEU A 15 -0.05 18.30 -4.64
N HIS A 16 -0.60 18.95 -5.67
CA HIS A 16 0.20 19.45 -6.78
C HIS A 16 1.06 20.68 -6.40
N TYR A 17 0.54 21.57 -5.54
CA TYR A 17 1.20 22.82 -5.19
C TYR A 17 1.97 22.79 -3.85
N TYR A 18 1.68 21.84 -2.96
CA TYR A 18 2.43 21.63 -1.70
C TYR A 18 3.07 20.24 -1.67
N PRO A 19 4.08 19.96 -2.54
CA PRO A 19 4.87 18.76 -2.43
C PRO A 19 5.62 18.79 -1.09
N ASN A 20 5.19 17.99 -0.12
CA ASN A 20 5.90 17.85 1.14
C ASN A 20 7.22 17.12 0.87
N GLU A 21 8.31 17.87 0.83
CA GLU A 21 9.69 17.42 0.60
C GLU A 21 10.10 16.25 1.52
N GLN A 22 9.68 16.25 2.80
CA GLN A 22 9.93 15.14 3.72
C GLN A 22 9.21 13.82 3.37
N VAL A 23 8.13 13.89 2.60
CA VAL A 23 7.38 12.71 2.16
C VAL A 23 8.03 12.15 0.91
N ASN A 24 8.53 13.00 0.00
CA ASN A 24 9.27 12.57 -1.19
C ASN A 24 10.61 11.91 -0.86
N GLU A 25 11.42 12.48 0.04
CA GLU A 25 12.71 11.87 0.42
C GLU A 25 12.52 10.52 1.11
N TRP A 26 11.52 10.42 1.99
CA TRP A 26 11.16 9.16 2.64
C TRP A 26 10.64 8.14 1.62
N TYR A 27 9.78 8.56 0.70
CA TYR A 27 9.26 7.71 -0.35
C TYR A 27 10.39 7.19 -1.24
N ASP A 28 11.26 8.05 -1.75
CA ASP A 28 12.35 7.63 -2.64
C ASP A 28 13.35 6.71 -1.95
N THR A 29 13.66 6.96 -0.67
CA THR A 29 14.63 6.16 0.08
C THR A 29 14.08 4.78 0.43
N TYR A 30 12.87 4.71 0.99
CA TYR A 30 12.30 3.46 1.52
C TYR A 30 11.65 2.62 0.41
N ILE A 31 10.90 3.25 -0.51
CA ILE A 31 10.35 2.55 -1.69
C ILE A 31 11.48 2.13 -2.62
N GLY A 32 12.51 2.96 -2.81
CA GLY A 32 13.66 2.64 -3.65
C GLY A 32 14.37 1.38 -3.18
N GLN A 33 14.66 1.30 -1.88
CA GLN A 33 15.28 0.10 -1.26
C GLN A 33 14.34 -1.12 -1.30
N ALA A 34 13.05 -0.95 -0.99
CA ALA A 34 12.08 -2.04 -1.06
C ALA A 34 11.91 -2.57 -2.49
N LYS A 35 11.88 -1.68 -3.50
CA LYS A 35 11.86 -2.06 -4.91
C LYS A 35 13.11 -2.86 -5.28
N GLN A 36 14.28 -2.49 -4.77
CA GLN A 36 15.53 -3.18 -5.06
C GLN A 36 15.53 -4.60 -4.46
N SER A 37 15.12 -4.77 -3.21
CA SER A 37 14.98 -6.10 -2.57
C SER A 37 13.86 -6.96 -3.17
N LEU A 38 12.79 -6.36 -3.68
CA LEU A 38 11.71 -7.09 -4.34
C LEU A 38 12.04 -7.45 -5.80
N SER A 39 12.82 -6.62 -6.50
CA SER A 39 13.22 -6.84 -7.89
C SER A 39 14.09 -8.09 -8.03
N GLU A 40 14.98 -8.33 -7.07
CA GLU A 40 15.85 -9.51 -7.01
C GLU A 40 15.07 -10.84 -6.91
N VAL A 41 13.78 -10.80 -6.53
CA VAL A 41 12.91 -11.98 -6.35
C VAL A 41 11.81 -12.09 -7.43
N THR A 42 11.72 -11.15 -8.37
CA THR A 42 10.57 -11.05 -9.31
C THR A 42 10.88 -11.35 -10.76
N ASP A 43 11.95 -12.08 -11.04
CA ASP A 43 12.21 -12.58 -12.39
C ASP A 43 11.50 -13.94 -12.59
N THR A 44 10.20 -13.93 -12.87
CA THR A 44 9.50 -14.98 -13.65
C THR A 44 8.00 -14.72 -13.81
N LYS A 45 7.60 -14.53 -15.08
CA LYS A 45 6.29 -14.80 -15.71
C LYS A 45 5.04 -14.86 -14.81
N VAL A 46 4.22 -13.81 -14.91
CA VAL A 46 2.75 -13.83 -14.71
C VAL A 46 2.28 -14.48 -13.39
N LYS A 47 2.88 -14.12 -12.26
CA LYS A 47 2.26 -14.25 -10.94
C LYS A 47 2.23 -12.90 -10.26
N VAL A 48 1.07 -12.51 -9.76
CA VAL A 48 0.86 -11.21 -9.11
C VAL A 48 1.66 -11.21 -7.80
N ALA A 49 2.82 -10.56 -7.81
CA ALA A 49 3.77 -10.57 -6.71
C ALA A 49 3.34 -9.66 -5.55
N PRO A 50 3.87 -9.87 -4.32
CA PRO A 50 3.73 -8.96 -3.19
C PRO A 50 4.07 -7.49 -3.51
N SER A 51 5.00 -7.25 -4.44
CA SER A 51 5.32 -5.92 -4.96
C SER A 51 4.11 -5.20 -5.59
N LYS A 52 3.14 -5.93 -6.13
CA LYS A 52 1.91 -5.37 -6.68
C LYS A 52 0.97 -4.84 -5.59
N LEU A 53 1.04 -5.37 -4.37
CA LEU A 53 0.33 -4.80 -3.21
C LEU A 53 0.82 -3.37 -2.95
N LEU A 54 2.15 -3.21 -2.91
CA LEU A 54 2.81 -1.92 -2.77
C LEU A 54 2.41 -0.98 -3.91
N THR A 55 2.63 -1.36 -5.17
CA THR A 55 2.33 -0.51 -6.34
C THR A 55 0.87 -0.06 -6.41
N VAL A 56 -0.08 -0.89 -5.98
CA VAL A 56 -1.50 -0.52 -5.98
C VAL A 56 -1.83 0.44 -4.83
N LEU A 57 -1.35 0.15 -3.62
CA LEU A 57 -1.63 0.98 -2.44
C LEU A 57 -0.81 2.28 -2.41
N GLN A 58 0.29 2.35 -3.17
CA GLN A 58 1.18 3.50 -3.24
C GLN A 58 0.48 4.80 -3.63
N ARG A 59 -0.56 4.71 -4.46
CA ARG A 59 -1.39 5.87 -4.85
C ARG A 59 -2.21 6.44 -3.71
N ASP A 60 -2.40 5.66 -2.65
CA ASP A 60 -3.15 6.04 -1.47
C ASP A 60 -2.23 6.36 -0.29
N PHE A 61 -0.90 6.18 -0.40
CA PHE A 61 0.03 6.36 0.72
C PHE A 61 0.05 7.76 1.33
N GLU A 62 -0.39 8.78 0.57
CA GLU A 62 -0.61 10.13 1.11
C GLU A 62 -1.68 10.18 2.21
N GLN A 63 -2.59 9.20 2.25
CA GLN A 63 -3.62 9.05 3.28
C GLN A 63 -3.14 8.18 4.46
N TYR A 64 -1.97 7.57 4.34
CA TYR A 64 -1.38 6.65 5.32
C TYR A 64 -0.34 7.40 6.14
N THR A 65 -0.20 7.02 7.41
CA THR A 65 0.93 7.53 8.20
C THR A 65 2.22 6.80 7.82
N LYS A 66 3.38 7.42 8.08
CA LYS A 66 4.70 6.80 7.83
C LYS A 66 4.81 5.39 8.44
N SER A 67 4.23 5.18 9.63
CA SER A 67 4.20 3.87 10.29
C SER A 67 3.29 2.86 9.61
N GLU A 68 2.17 3.31 9.04
CA GLU A 68 1.26 2.43 8.31
C GLU A 68 1.88 1.98 6.98
N VAL A 69 2.56 2.89 6.27
CA VAL A 69 3.24 2.54 5.03
C VAL A 69 4.39 1.57 5.29
N ALA A 70 5.25 1.83 6.29
CA ALA A 70 6.31 0.90 6.67
C ALA A 70 5.77 -0.49 7.05
N TYR A 71 4.58 -0.55 7.65
CA TYR A 71 3.92 -1.81 7.96
C TYR A 71 3.39 -2.54 6.70
N ILE A 72 2.81 -1.81 5.74
CA ILE A 72 2.42 -2.36 4.42
C ILE A 72 3.66 -2.90 3.67
N GLU A 73 4.77 -2.18 3.70
CA GLU A 73 6.04 -2.61 3.10
C GLU A 73 6.54 -3.91 3.73
N ALA A 74 6.54 -3.99 5.06
CA ALA A 74 6.91 -5.21 5.78
C ALA A 74 6.00 -6.40 5.41
N ILE A 75 4.70 -6.16 5.19
CA ILE A 75 3.76 -7.19 4.71
C ILE A 75 4.10 -7.59 3.27
N ALA A 76 4.38 -6.61 2.40
CA ALA A 76 4.69 -6.81 0.99
C ALA A 76 6.10 -7.34 0.73
N SER A 77 6.94 -7.51 1.76
CA SER A 77 8.29 -8.07 1.65
C SER A 77 8.31 -9.52 1.12
N SER A 78 7.26 -10.32 1.40
CA SER A 78 7.21 -11.72 1.00
C SER A 78 5.78 -12.24 0.84
N ARG A 79 5.58 -13.31 0.07
CA ARG A 79 4.26 -13.96 -0.01
C ARG A 79 3.81 -14.55 1.33
N LYS A 80 4.75 -14.99 2.17
CA LYS A 80 4.47 -15.56 3.49
C LYS A 80 3.89 -14.50 4.44
N SER A 81 4.44 -13.29 4.42
CA SER A 81 3.94 -12.17 5.21
C SER A 81 2.58 -11.68 4.69
N VAL A 82 2.40 -11.57 3.37
CA VAL A 82 1.08 -11.26 2.78
C VAL A 82 0.03 -12.30 3.18
N ARG A 83 0.36 -13.60 3.11
CA ARG A 83 -0.54 -14.68 3.51
C ARG A 83 -0.88 -14.64 4.99
N SER A 84 0.10 -14.42 5.85
CA SER A 84 -0.09 -14.29 7.30
C SER A 84 -0.99 -13.10 7.63
N PHE A 85 -0.77 -11.95 6.98
CA PHE A 85 -1.63 -10.78 7.10
C PHE A 85 -3.07 -11.10 6.65
N HIS A 86 -3.22 -11.73 5.49
CA HIS A 86 -4.53 -12.07 4.93
C HIS A 86 -5.33 -13.01 5.83
N GLN A 87 -4.71 -14.10 6.29
CA GLN A 87 -5.35 -15.06 7.19
C GLN A 87 -5.73 -14.42 8.53
N LYS A 88 -4.91 -13.51 9.05
CA LYS A 88 -5.13 -12.88 10.36
C LYS A 88 -6.17 -11.77 10.33
N TYR A 89 -6.21 -10.98 9.26
CA TYR A 89 -6.98 -9.73 9.23
C TYR A 89 -8.07 -9.66 8.16
N CYS A 90 -8.01 -10.45 7.08
CA CYS A 90 -8.97 -10.34 5.97
C CYS A 90 -10.17 -11.29 6.07
N GLY A 91 -10.07 -12.40 6.82
CA GLY A 91 -11.18 -13.34 7.00
C GLY A 91 -12.33 -12.77 7.84
N GLU A 92 -12.07 -12.48 9.11
CA GLU A 92 -13.07 -11.93 10.05
C GLU A 92 -12.97 -10.41 10.23
N PHE A 93 -12.16 -9.71 9.41
CA PHE A 93 -11.89 -8.27 9.58
C PHE A 93 -11.44 -7.92 11.00
N LYS A 94 -10.44 -8.65 11.50
CA LYS A 94 -9.87 -8.38 12.83
C LYS A 94 -9.17 -7.02 12.80
N GLY A 95 -9.45 -6.20 13.82
CA GLY A 95 -8.79 -4.91 13.98
C GLY A 95 -7.27 -5.06 13.99
N ASN A 96 -6.57 -4.16 13.32
CA ASN A 96 -5.11 -4.11 13.32
C ASN A 96 -4.66 -2.89 14.11
N THR A 97 -3.79 -3.08 15.08
CA THR A 97 -3.26 -1.99 15.91
C THR A 97 -2.25 -1.11 15.16
N ARG A 98 -1.69 -1.61 14.06
CA ARG A 98 -0.67 -0.93 13.25
C ARG A 98 -1.21 -0.36 11.93
N LEU A 99 -2.45 -0.68 11.57
CA LEU A 99 -3.06 -0.26 10.32
C LEU A 99 -4.52 0.08 10.57
N ARG A 100 -4.95 1.29 10.18
CA ARG A 100 -6.34 1.72 10.34
C ARG A 100 -7.29 0.79 9.61
N HIS A 101 -8.52 0.67 10.13
CA HIS A 101 -9.52 -0.26 9.60
C HIS A 101 -9.77 -0.10 8.09
N GLU A 102 -9.88 1.13 7.60
CA GLU A 102 -10.06 1.42 6.17
C GLU A 102 -8.88 0.94 5.32
N HIS A 103 -7.65 1.09 5.83
CA HIS A 103 -6.43 0.68 5.15
C HIS A 103 -6.26 -0.85 5.15
N VAL A 104 -6.66 -1.53 6.24
CA VAL A 104 -6.77 -3.00 6.29
C VAL A 104 -7.73 -3.50 5.21
N LYS A 105 -8.91 -2.88 5.13
CA LYS A 105 -9.93 -3.23 4.13
C LYS A 105 -9.44 -3.04 2.70
N LYS A 106 -8.71 -1.96 2.44
CA LYS A 106 -8.11 -1.72 1.13
C LYS A 106 -7.01 -2.73 0.81
N ALA A 107 -6.12 -3.02 1.77
CA ALA A 107 -5.08 -4.04 1.61
C ALA A 107 -5.68 -5.43 1.33
N CYS A 108 -6.69 -5.85 2.09
CA CYS A 108 -7.41 -7.11 1.87
C CYS A 108 -8.04 -7.19 0.47
N ARG A 109 -8.78 -6.14 0.06
CA ARG A 109 -9.35 -6.06 -1.28
C ARG A 109 -8.29 -6.19 -2.38
N THR A 110 -7.16 -5.51 -2.23
CA THR A 110 -6.05 -5.60 -3.18
C THR A 110 -5.47 -7.02 -3.25
N ILE A 111 -5.28 -7.67 -2.09
CA ILE A 111 -4.77 -9.05 -2.04
C ILE A 111 -5.73 -10.01 -2.76
N ASP A 112 -7.04 -9.87 -2.52
CA ASP A 112 -8.08 -10.72 -3.11
C ASP A 112 -8.24 -10.45 -4.62
N GLN A 113 -8.39 -9.17 -5.00
CA GLN A 113 -8.62 -8.74 -6.38
C GLN A 113 -7.49 -9.15 -7.31
N TYR A 114 -6.25 -9.03 -6.83
CA TYR A 114 -5.09 -9.33 -7.65
C TYR A 114 -4.56 -10.75 -7.41
N ARG A 115 -5.26 -11.58 -6.62
CA ARG A 115 -4.86 -12.97 -6.33
C ARG A 115 -3.38 -13.08 -5.96
N ILE A 116 -2.88 -12.16 -5.11
CA ILE A 116 -1.46 -12.10 -4.70
C ILE A 116 -1.00 -13.41 -4.04
N LEU A 117 -1.96 -14.20 -3.54
CA LEU A 117 -1.77 -15.49 -2.89
C LEU A 117 -1.71 -16.71 -3.85
N ASN A 118 -1.91 -16.54 -5.17
CA ASN A 118 -1.96 -17.66 -6.16
C ASN A 118 -0.61 -17.94 -6.86
#